data_AF-A0A8D8RF00-F1
#
_entry.id   AF-A0A8D8RF00-F1
#
_cell.length_a   1.000
_cell.length_b   1.000
_cell.length_c   1.000
_cell.angle_alpha   90.00
_cell.angle_beta   90.00
_cell.angle_gamma   90.00
#
_symmetry.space_group_name_H-M   'P 1'
#
loop_
_entity.id
_entity.type
_entity.pdbx_description
1 polymer ?
#
loop_
_entity_poly.entity_id
_entity_poly.type
_entity_poly.pdbx_seq_one_letter_code
_entity_poly.pdbx_strand_id
1 'polypeptide(L)'
;MHTYIRYIRKNYPSQNHTVVFDGYFLMSTKAEEQKRRYRLKKSVYIIVNLDTVICIKPEAFLSNPRSGHRLMALLMSGMQEKDISTHQSEQDADPLIVNASIDKSAFNPVALVGEDVDLAALLMTCTPSPRDVLMIKSGRGKAKTITLSSR
;
A
#
# COMPACT_ATOMS: atom_id res chain seq x y z
N MET A 1 4.59 -14.27 -4.54
CA MET A 1 5.08 -13.74 -3.24
C MET A 1 6.57 -13.36 -3.27
N HIS A 2 7.50 -14.29 -3.55
CA HIS A 2 8.95 -14.03 -3.58
C HIS A 2 9.37 -12.81 -4.43
N THR A 3 8.70 -12.58 -5.56
CA THR A 3 8.97 -11.44 -6.44
C THR A 3 8.73 -10.10 -5.76
N TYR A 4 7.68 -9.96 -4.96
CA TYR A 4 7.32 -8.69 -4.33
C TYR A 4 8.25 -8.37 -3.15
N ILE A 5 8.60 -9.38 -2.36
CA ILE A 5 9.57 -9.25 -1.26
C ILE A 5 10.96 -8.87 -1.82
N ARG A 6 11.36 -9.53 -2.92
CA ARG A 6 12.59 -9.17 -3.65
C ARG A 6 12.53 -7.74 -4.18
N TYR A 7 11.38 -7.31 -4.70
CA TYR A 7 11.18 -5.93 -5.15
C TYR A 7 11.38 -4.93 -4.01
N ILE A 8 10.75 -5.15 -2.85
CA ILE A 8 10.89 -4.26 -1.68
C ILE A 8 12.36 -4.16 -1.28
N ARG A 9 13.02 -5.29 -1.02
CA ARG A 9 14.43 -5.32 -0.57
C ARG A 9 15.41 -4.73 -1.58
N LYS A 10 15.11 -4.85 -2.88
CA LYS A 10 15.97 -4.31 -3.94
C LYS A 10 15.84 -2.80 -4.08
N ASN A 11 14.62 -2.27 -4.00
CA ASN A 11 14.36 -0.85 -4.26
C ASN A 11 14.42 0.01 -2.99
N TYR A 12 14.23 -0.62 -1.82
CA TYR A 12 14.28 0.03 -0.52
C TYR A 12 15.25 -0.79 0.35
N PRO A 13 16.56 -0.46 0.38
CA PRO A 13 17.58 -1.28 1.05
C PRO A 13 17.62 -1.17 2.58
N SER A 14 16.67 -0.46 3.21
CA SER A 14 16.56 -0.39 4.67
C SER A 14 16.12 -1.73 5.27
N GLN A 15 16.39 -1.97 6.56
CA GLN A 15 16.06 -3.26 7.20
C GLN A 15 14.63 -3.32 7.76
N ASN A 16 14.00 -2.18 8.02
CA ASN A 16 12.70 -2.10 8.69
C ASN A 16 11.60 -1.62 7.74
N HIS A 17 10.95 -2.56 7.07
CA HIS A 17 9.84 -2.27 6.15
C HIS A 17 8.48 -2.40 6.83
N THR A 18 7.60 -1.45 6.52
CA THR A 18 6.19 -1.53 6.85
C THR A 18 5.38 -1.28 5.58
N VAL A 19 4.48 -2.20 5.26
CA VAL A 19 3.57 -2.12 4.12
C VAL A 19 2.14 -1.98 4.64
N VAL A 20 1.42 -0.99 4.14
CA VAL A 20 0.01 -0.77 4.50
C VAL A 20 -0.86 -1.10 3.31
N PHE A 21 -1.92 -1.88 3.55
CA PHE A 21 -2.90 -2.27 2.56
C PHE A 21 -4.21 -1.49 2.75
N ASP A 22 -4.89 -1.21 1.65
CA ASP A 22 -6.25 -0.68 1.68
C ASP A 22 -7.23 -1.65 2.36
N GLY A 23 -8.26 -1.06 2.92
CA GLY A 23 -9.40 -1.76 3.48
C GLY A 23 -10.41 -2.20 2.44
N TYR A 24 -11.16 -3.24 2.79
CA TYR A 24 -12.29 -3.76 2.02
C TYR A 24 -13.62 -3.55 2.76
N PHE A 25 -13.73 -2.52 3.59
CA PHE A 25 -14.93 -2.28 4.39
C PHE A 25 -16.11 -1.78 3.54
N LEU A 26 -17.26 -2.44 3.70
CA LEU A 26 -18.41 -2.35 2.81
C LEU A 26 -19.20 -1.03 2.88
N MET A 27 -18.98 -0.20 3.91
CA MET A 27 -19.75 1.03 4.15
C MET A 27 -18.95 2.33 3.93
N SER A 28 -17.86 2.27 3.16
CA SER A 28 -17.06 3.47 2.83
C SER A 28 -17.43 4.07 1.46
N THR A 29 -17.04 5.32 1.22
CA THR A 29 -17.11 5.92 -0.13
C THR A 29 -16.31 5.11 -1.17
N LYS A 30 -15.24 4.42 -0.75
CA LYS A 30 -14.46 3.49 -1.59
C LYS A 30 -15.26 2.23 -1.96
N ALA A 31 -16.25 1.82 -1.16
CA ALA A 31 -17.11 0.67 -1.47
C ALA A 31 -17.97 0.94 -2.71
N GLU A 32 -18.45 2.17 -2.92
CA GLU A 32 -19.18 2.54 -4.13
C GLU A 32 -18.30 2.53 -5.38
N GLU A 33 -17.06 3.02 -5.27
CA GLU A 33 -16.08 2.93 -6.35
C GLU A 33 -15.74 1.46 -6.67
N GLN A 34 -15.61 0.62 -5.65
CA GLN A 34 -15.41 -0.82 -5.83
C GLN A 34 -16.61 -1.49 -6.51
N LYS A 35 -17.84 -1.17 -6.10
CA LYS A 35 -19.06 -1.64 -6.77
C LYS A 35 -19.09 -1.17 -8.22
N ARG A 36 -18.73 0.08 -8.51
CA ARG A 36 -18.63 0.61 -9.87
C ARG A 36 -17.64 -0.18 -10.71
N ARG A 37 -16.43 -0.44 -10.20
CA ARG A 37 -15.41 -1.27 -10.88
C ARG A 37 -15.90 -2.69 -11.13
N TYR A 38 -16.53 -3.32 -10.15
CA TYR A 38 -17.12 -4.65 -10.30
C TYR A 38 -18.22 -4.68 -11.37
N ARG A 39 -19.10 -3.66 -11.40
CA ARG A 39 -20.16 -3.55 -12.43
C ARG A 39 -19.58 -3.45 -13.84
N LEU A 40 -18.50 -2.69 -14.02
CA LEU A 40 -17.87 -2.45 -15.32
C LEU A 40 -17.00 -3.62 -15.81
N LYS A 41 -16.33 -4.31 -14.89
CA LYS A 41 -15.36 -5.37 -15.21
C LYS A 41 -15.72 -6.65 -14.46
N LYS A 42 -16.96 -7.13 -14.60
CA LYS A 42 -17.44 -8.31 -13.87
C LYS A 42 -16.46 -9.48 -14.08
N SER A 43 -15.91 -9.97 -12.98
CA SER A 43 -15.06 -11.15 -12.95
C SER A 43 -15.58 -12.15 -11.94
N VAL A 44 -15.44 -13.43 -12.26
CA VAL A 44 -15.69 -14.52 -11.32
C VAL A 44 -14.71 -14.45 -10.16
N TYR A 45 -15.11 -15.03 -9.02
CA TYR A 45 -14.21 -15.18 -7.89
C TYR A 45 -13.12 -16.18 -8.25
N ILE A 46 -11.86 -15.75 -8.20
CA ILE A 46 -10.70 -16.58 -8.54
C ILE A 46 -9.94 -16.90 -7.27
N ILE A 47 -9.84 -18.20 -7.00
CA ILE A 47 -9.11 -18.75 -5.86
C ILE A 47 -7.61 -18.75 -6.21
N VAL A 48 -6.90 -17.70 -5.79
CA VAL A 48 -5.43 -17.60 -5.90
C VAL A 48 -4.68 -18.23 -4.72
N ASN A 49 -3.67 -19.05 -4.98
CA ASN A 49 -2.70 -19.56 -4.01
C ASN A 49 -1.29 -19.06 -4.38
N LEU A 50 -0.27 -19.44 -3.59
CA LEU A 50 1.13 -19.05 -3.82
C LEU A 50 1.65 -19.42 -5.22
N ASP A 51 1.22 -20.57 -5.74
CA ASP A 51 1.66 -21.12 -7.04
C ASP A 51 0.70 -20.80 -8.19
N THR A 52 -0.38 -20.07 -7.93
CA THR A 52 -1.39 -19.78 -8.96
C THR A 52 -0.87 -18.74 -9.95
N VAL A 53 -0.80 -19.13 -11.22
CA VAL A 53 -0.55 -18.19 -12.33
C VAL A 53 -1.87 -17.57 -12.76
N ILE A 54 -2.00 -16.25 -12.58
CA ILE A 54 -3.18 -15.49 -12.99
C ILE A 54 -3.00 -15.08 -14.46
N CYS A 55 -3.73 -15.74 -15.36
CA CYS A 55 -3.67 -15.45 -16.81
C CYS A 55 -4.67 -14.38 -17.28
N ILE A 56 -5.45 -13.80 -16.36
CA ILE A 56 -6.38 -12.72 -16.67
C ILE A 56 -5.77 -11.35 -16.40
N LYS A 57 -6.34 -10.31 -17.01
CA LYS A 57 -5.90 -8.93 -16.80
C LYS A 57 -6.02 -8.55 -15.30
N PRO A 58 -5.00 -7.90 -14.70
CA PRO A 58 -5.04 -7.50 -13.28
C PRO A 58 -6.29 -6.71 -12.90
N GLU A 59 -6.79 -5.84 -13.79
CA GLU A 59 -7.98 -5.03 -13.51
C GLU A 59 -9.26 -5.85 -13.47
N ALA A 60 -9.33 -6.95 -14.22
CA ALA A 60 -10.44 -7.89 -14.15
C ALA A 60 -10.34 -8.75 -12.89
N PHE A 61 -9.14 -9.19 -12.51
CA PHE A 61 -8.93 -9.93 -11.26
C PHE A 61 -9.33 -9.10 -10.03
N LEU A 62 -8.84 -7.87 -9.95
CA LEU A 62 -9.04 -6.97 -8.82
C LEU A 62 -10.44 -6.33 -8.79
N SER A 63 -11.23 -6.45 -9.86
CA SER A 63 -12.62 -5.95 -9.84
C SER A 63 -13.50 -6.76 -8.90
N ASN A 64 -13.18 -8.03 -8.68
CA ASN A 64 -13.89 -8.91 -7.76
C ASN A 64 -13.34 -8.72 -6.33
N PRO A 65 -14.13 -8.18 -5.39
CA PRO A 65 -13.64 -7.85 -4.05
C PRO A 65 -13.08 -9.07 -3.30
N ARG A 66 -13.70 -10.24 -3.46
CA ARG A 66 -13.24 -11.49 -2.82
C ARG A 66 -11.88 -11.93 -3.33
N SER A 67 -11.64 -11.76 -4.63
CA SER A 67 -10.35 -12.11 -5.25
C SER A 67 -9.25 -11.15 -4.80
N GLY A 68 -9.54 -9.84 -4.78
CA GLY A 68 -8.64 -8.81 -4.27
C GLY A 68 -8.28 -9.03 -2.79
N HIS A 69 -9.29 -9.24 -1.93
CA HIS A 69 -9.09 -9.50 -0.51
C HIS A 69 -8.22 -10.75 -0.27
N ARG A 70 -8.46 -11.83 -1.02
CA ARG A 70 -7.65 -13.05 -0.90
C ARG A 70 -6.20 -12.84 -1.34
N LEU A 71 -5.97 -12.09 -2.42
CA LEU A 71 -4.61 -11.74 -2.83
C LEU A 71 -3.90 -10.90 -1.77
N MET A 72 -4.58 -9.89 -1.20
CA MET A 72 -4.06 -9.06 -0.12
C MET A 72 -3.65 -9.93 1.09
N ALA A 73 -4.53 -10.83 1.55
CA ALA A 73 -4.23 -11.72 2.68
C ALA A 73 -2.99 -12.59 2.44
N LEU A 74 -2.83 -13.12 1.22
CA LEU A 74 -1.65 -13.90 0.85
C LEU A 74 -0.37 -13.06 0.82
N LEU A 75 -0.46 -11.82 0.33
CA LEU A 75 0.68 -10.90 0.33
C LEU A 75 1.08 -10.52 1.76
N MET A 76 0.11 -10.20 2.62
CA MET A 76 0.35 -9.87 4.02
C MET A 76 1.05 -11.01 4.76
N SER A 77 0.45 -12.21 4.72
CA SER A 77 1.03 -13.39 5.38
C SER A 77 2.44 -13.69 4.85
N GLY A 78 2.63 -13.61 3.54
CA GLY A 78 3.92 -13.84 2.91
C GLY A 78 5.01 -12.82 3.26
N MET A 79 4.63 -11.56 3.44
CA MET A 79 5.53 -10.49 3.87
C MET A 79 5.92 -10.66 5.34
N GLN A 80 4.95 -10.96 6.20
CA GLN A 80 5.16 -11.21 7.62
C GLN A 80 6.12 -12.40 7.86
N GLU A 81 6.01 -13.46 7.05
CA GLU A 81 6.93 -14.62 7.09
C GLU A 81 8.38 -14.28 6.68
N LYS A 82 8.63 -13.08 6.16
CA LYS A 82 9.96 -12.58 5.78
C LYS A 82 10.32 -11.29 6.50
N ASP A 83 9.75 -11.11 7.69
CA ASP A 83 10.03 -10.02 8.64
C ASP A 83 9.66 -8.62 8.11
N ILE A 84 8.72 -8.55 7.16
CA ILE A 84 8.13 -7.29 6.71
C ILE A 84 6.83 -7.08 7.47
N SER A 85 6.75 -5.99 8.24
CA SER A 85 5.53 -5.64 8.96
C SER A 85 4.43 -5.23 7.97
N THR A 86 3.20 -5.71 8.19
CA THR A 86 2.06 -5.36 7.35
C THR A 86 0.87 -4.92 8.18
N HIS A 87 0.21 -3.85 7.76
CA HIS A 87 -1.05 -3.37 8.33
C HIS A 87 -2.13 -3.30 7.27
N GLN A 88 -3.38 -3.42 7.69
CA GLN A 88 -4.54 -3.21 6.83
C GLN A 88 -5.34 -2.02 7.38
N SER A 89 -5.70 -1.08 6.52
CA SER A 89 -6.64 -0.02 6.86
C SER A 89 -8.07 -0.56 6.87
N GLU A 90 -8.97 0.13 7.56
CA GLU A 90 -10.42 -0.12 7.44
C GLU A 90 -10.94 0.36 6.08
N GLN A 91 -10.41 1.46 5.56
CA GLN A 91 -10.86 2.09 4.33
C GLN A 91 -9.66 2.47 3.47
N ASP A 92 -9.21 3.72 3.53
CA ASP A 92 -8.07 4.22 2.76
C ASP A 92 -6.77 3.97 3.52
N ALA A 93 -5.73 3.48 2.84
CA ALA A 93 -4.43 3.28 3.45
C ALA A 93 -3.74 4.59 3.82
N ASP A 94 -4.03 5.69 3.12
CA ASP A 94 -3.29 6.95 3.22
C ASP A 94 -3.14 7.50 4.65
N PRO A 95 -4.21 7.65 5.46
CA PRO A 95 -4.06 8.13 6.84
C PRO A 95 -3.21 7.20 7.70
N LEU A 96 -3.34 5.88 7.49
CA LEU A 96 -2.60 4.88 8.26
C LEU A 96 -1.12 4.87 7.86
N ILE A 97 -0.79 5.08 6.58
CA ILE A 97 0.58 5.24 6.08
C ILE A 97 1.24 6.46 6.74
N VAL A 98 0.55 7.60 6.74
CA VAL A 98 1.06 8.85 7.32
C VAL A 98 1.28 8.70 8.82
N ASN A 99 0.29 8.22 9.56
CA ASN A 99 0.42 8.02 11.01
C ASN A 99 1.56 7.05 11.36
N ALA A 100 1.64 5.91 10.67
CA ALA A 100 2.71 4.94 10.90
C ALA A 100 4.10 5.53 10.61
N SER A 101 4.22 6.43 9.63
CA SER A 101 5.47 7.13 9.35
C SER A 101 5.86 8.12 10.44
N ILE A 102 4.89 8.89 10.96
CA ILE A 102 5.10 9.86 12.04
C ILE A 102 5.51 9.12 13.32
N ASP A 103 4.83 8.04 13.67
CA ASP A 103 5.14 7.25 14.86
C ASP A 103 6.55 6.65 14.79
N LYS A 104 6.93 6.08 13.64
CA LYS A 104 8.28 5.54 13.42
C LYS A 104 9.36 6.62 13.40
N SER A 105 9.02 7.83 12.95
CA SER A 105 9.95 8.97 12.92
C SER A 105 10.40 9.44 14.30
N ALA A 106 9.71 9.01 15.37
CA ALA A 106 10.12 9.30 16.74
C ALA A 106 11.47 8.66 17.11
N PHE A 107 11.87 7.59 16.42
CA PHE A 107 13.08 6.82 16.76
C PHE A 107 14.15 6.87 15.67
N ASN A 108 13.75 6.93 14.40
CA ASN A 108 14.68 6.91 13.26
C ASN A 108 14.09 7.72 12.10
N PRO A 109 14.91 8.29 11.20
CA PRO A 109 14.41 8.87 9.95
C PRO A 109 13.61 7.85 9.14
N VAL A 110 12.45 8.27 8.64
CA VAL A 110 11.51 7.40 7.91
C VAL A 110 11.36 7.86 6.48
N ALA A 111 11.41 6.91 5.54
CA ALA A 111 10.99 7.13 4.16
C ALA A 111 9.54 6.65 3.97
N LEU A 112 8.61 7.58 3.75
CA LEU A 112 7.23 7.29 3.34
C LEU A 112 7.20 7.14 1.82
N VAL A 113 6.76 5.99 1.31
CA VAL A 113 6.75 5.72 -0.14
C VAL A 113 5.32 5.58 -0.65
N GLY A 114 4.96 6.35 -1.67
CA GLY A 114 3.63 6.26 -2.30
C GLY A 114 3.56 7.03 -3.62
N GLU A 115 2.53 6.81 -4.43
CA GLU A 115 2.35 7.55 -5.69
C GLU A 115 1.43 8.78 -5.51
N ASP A 116 0.47 8.71 -4.59
CA ASP A 116 -0.60 9.69 -4.45
C ASP A 116 -0.12 11.03 -3.90
N VAL A 117 -0.69 12.12 -4.42
CA VAL A 117 -0.38 13.49 -3.97
C VAL A 117 -1.03 13.77 -2.63
N ASP A 118 -2.15 13.10 -2.33
CA ASP A 118 -2.88 13.24 -1.07
C ASP A 118 -2.03 12.82 0.13
N LEU A 119 -1.11 11.86 -0.05
CA LEU A 119 -0.11 11.50 0.95
C LEU A 119 0.79 12.68 1.36
N ALA A 120 1.18 13.54 0.41
CA ALA A 120 1.98 14.72 0.69
C ALA A 120 1.17 15.76 1.48
N ALA A 121 -0.07 15.99 1.05
CA ALA A 121 -0.99 16.92 1.72
C ALA A 121 -1.27 16.46 3.16
N LEU A 122 -1.61 15.17 3.33
CA LEU A 122 -1.86 14.56 4.63
C LEU A 122 -0.63 14.62 5.52
N LEU A 123 0.55 14.30 5.01
CA LEU A 123 1.79 14.38 5.78
C LEU A 123 2.04 15.81 6.29
N MET A 124 1.86 16.83 5.46
CA MET A 124 2.01 18.23 5.88
C MET A 124 0.97 18.64 6.93
N THR A 125 -0.28 18.19 6.81
CA THR A 125 -1.36 18.56 7.73
C THR A 125 -1.32 17.80 9.06
N CYS A 126 -0.86 16.55 9.05
CA CYS A 126 -0.90 15.65 10.20
C CYS A 126 0.38 15.67 11.03
N THR A 127 1.40 16.43 10.63
CA THR A 127 2.69 16.51 11.33
C THR A 127 2.72 17.76 12.22
N PRO A 128 2.42 17.64 13.54
CA PRO A 128 2.23 18.80 14.43
C PRO A 128 3.55 19.47 14.85
N SER A 129 4.67 18.80 14.65
CA SER A 129 6.02 19.29 14.97
C SER A 129 7.01 18.76 13.94
N PRO A 130 8.17 19.40 13.75
CA PRO A 130 9.19 18.90 12.82
C PRO A 130 9.53 17.43 13.10
N ARG A 131 9.43 16.59 12.06
CA ARG A 131 9.77 15.17 12.07
C ARG A 131 10.69 14.83 10.91
N ASP A 132 11.56 13.83 11.11
CA ASP A 132 12.43 13.29 10.07
C ASP A 132 11.67 12.27 9.19
N VAL A 133 10.64 12.74 8.49
CA VAL A 133 9.91 11.94 7.49
C VAL A 133 10.20 12.48 6.09
N LEU A 134 10.70 11.60 5.22
CA LEU A 134 10.95 11.87 3.81
C LEU A 134 9.91 11.16 2.95
N MET A 135 9.11 11.93 2.20
CA MET A 135 8.23 11.34 1.20
C MET A 135 8.99 11.02 -0.09
N ILE A 136 8.82 9.81 -0.61
CA ILE A 136 9.36 9.32 -1.88
C ILE A 136 8.19 9.01 -2.80
N LYS A 137 8.03 9.80 -3.86
CA LYS A 137 7.02 9.54 -4.90
C LYS A 137 7.47 8.40 -5.82
N SER A 138 6.85 7.23 -5.68
CA SER A 138 7.12 6.08 -6.55
C SER A 138 6.21 6.15 -7.78
N GLY A 139 6.70 6.65 -8.92
CA GLY A 139 5.95 6.75 -10.18
C GLY A 139 6.55 5.96 -11.34
N ARG A 140 5.77 5.72 -12.41
CA ARG A 140 6.17 4.95 -13.63
C ARG A 140 7.21 5.63 -14.55
N GLY A 141 7.92 6.65 -14.09
CA GLY A 141 8.99 7.35 -14.82
C GLY A 141 10.25 7.49 -13.97
N LYS A 142 11.37 7.98 -14.55
CA LYS A 142 12.61 8.27 -13.81
C LYS A 142 12.27 8.95 -12.49
N ALA A 143 12.55 8.27 -11.37
CA ALA A 143 12.11 8.68 -10.04
C ALA A 143 12.44 10.16 -9.81
N LYS A 144 11.39 10.99 -9.68
CA LYS A 144 11.55 12.35 -9.15
C LYS A 144 11.36 12.25 -7.65
N THR A 145 12.47 12.19 -6.93
CA THR A 145 12.49 12.37 -5.48
C THR A 145 12.04 13.81 -5.20
N ILE A 146 10.81 13.99 -4.72
CA ILE A 146 10.37 15.26 -4.18
C ILE A 146 10.62 15.18 -2.68
N THR A 147 11.73 15.78 -2.24
CA THR A 147 12.08 15.86 -0.82
C THR A 147 11.15 16.87 -0.15
N LEU A 148 10.13 16.36 0.55
CA LEU A 148 9.36 17.16 1.50
C LEU A 148 9.91 16.84 2.90
N SER A 149 10.42 17.86 3.57
CA SER A 149 10.92 17.79 4.95
C SER A 149 10.05 18.70 5.79
N SER A 150 9.42 18.17 6.83
CA SER A 150 8.86 19.01 7.90
C SER A 150 10.00 19.44 8.82
N ARG A 151 10.70 20.53 8.46
CA ARG A 151 11.65 21.21 9.33
C ARG A 151 10.98 22.36 10.05
#